data_AF-A0A1G7HQ90-F1
#
_entry.id   AF-A0A1G7HQ90-F1
#
_cell.length_a   1.000
_cell.length_b   1.000
_cell.length_c   1.000
_cell.angle_alpha   90.00
_cell.angle_beta   90.00
_cell.angle_gamma   90.00
#
_symmetry.space_group_name_H-M   'P 1'
#
loop_
_entity.id
_entity.type
_entity.pdbx_description
1 polymer ?
#
loop_
_entity_poly.entity_id
_entity_poly.type
_entity_poly.pdbx_seq_one_letter_code
_entity_poly.pdbx_strand_id
1 'polypeptide(L)' 'MFPIFDRHHHHRFPTMGYQGALNVLVKRLDTVFDKLDDDTIIPGETDYSYDLTR' A
#
# COMPACT_ATOMS: atom_id res chain seq x y z
N MET A 1 -10.89 -5.04 -8.09
CA MET A 1 -11.85 -5.80 -8.93
C MET A 1 -13.25 -5.56 -8.37
N PHE A 2 -14.27 -5.46 -9.21
CA PHE A 2 -15.65 -5.31 -8.72
C PHE A 2 -16.21 -6.68 -8.31
N PRO A 3 -17.03 -6.77 -7.26
CA PRO A 3 -17.41 -5.72 -6.31
C PRO A 3 -16.39 -5.50 -5.18
N ILE A 4 -16.41 -4.31 -4.56
CA ILE A 4 -15.67 -3.99 -3.32
C ILE A 4 -16.70 -3.65 -2.24
N PHE A 5 -16.89 -4.56 -1.28
CA PHE A 5 -17.93 -4.44 -0.24
C PHE A 5 -17.37 -4.03 1.12
N ASP A 6 -16.12 -4.34 1.39
CA ASP A 6 -15.44 -4.17 2.69
C ASP A 6 -14.75 -2.81 2.83
N ARG A 7 -14.68 -2.03 1.74
CA ARG A 7 -14.05 -0.71 1.71
C ARG A 7 -14.94 0.33 1.03
N HIS A 8 -14.91 1.54 1.55
CA HIS A 8 -15.79 2.63 1.11
C HIS A 8 -15.13 3.50 0.05
N HIS A 9 -15.93 4.09 -0.85
CA HIS A 9 -15.54 5.15 -1.78
C HIS A 9 -14.43 4.85 -2.81
N HIS A 10 -13.87 3.64 -2.85
CA HIS A 10 -12.83 3.29 -3.82
C HIS A 10 -13.25 3.49 -5.28
N HIS A 11 -14.54 3.37 -5.59
CA HIS A 11 -15.11 3.60 -6.92
C HIS A 11 -15.08 5.07 -7.38
N ARG A 12 -14.83 6.02 -6.48
CA ARG A 12 -14.75 7.45 -6.82
C ARG A 12 -13.41 7.83 -7.46
N PHE A 13 -12.41 6.95 -7.38
CA PHE A 13 -11.07 7.18 -7.90
C PHE A 13 -10.87 6.41 -9.20
N PRO A 14 -10.41 7.05 -10.29
CA PRO A 14 -10.19 6.37 -11.55
C PRO A 14 -9.03 5.38 -11.43
N THR A 15 -9.10 4.30 -12.20
CA THR A 15 -8.02 3.30 -12.38
C THR A 15 -7.43 3.29 -13.79
N MET A 16 -8.07 3.98 -14.74
CA MET A 16 -7.65 4.09 -16.14
C MET A 16 -7.10 5.49 -16.46
N GLY A 17 -6.31 5.60 -17.53
CA GLY A 17 -5.61 6.84 -17.91
C GLY A 17 -4.43 7.15 -16.98
N TYR A 18 -3.71 8.25 -17.25
CA TYR A 18 -2.51 8.61 -16.47
C TYR A 18 -2.81 8.84 -14.99
N GLN A 19 -3.91 9.54 -14.68
CA GLN A 19 -4.34 9.75 -13.30
C GLN A 19 -4.70 8.43 -12.60
N GLY A 20 -5.35 7.50 -13.30
CA GLY A 20 -5.67 6.19 -12.76
C GLY A 20 -4.45 5.30 -12.56
N ALA A 21 -3.48 5.37 -13.47
CA ALA A 21 -2.21 4.66 -13.34
C ALA A 21 -1.45 5.10 -12.08
N LEU A 22 -1.40 6.41 -11.80
CA LEU A 22 -0.81 6.92 -10.56
C LEU A 22 -1.57 6.48 -9.31
N ASN A 23 -2.91 6.49 -9.33
CA ASN A 23 -3.71 5.98 -8.21
C ASN A 23 -3.46 4.49 -7.94
N VAL A 24 -3.27 3.68 -8.98
CA VAL A 24 -2.93 2.26 -8.84
C VAL A 24 -1.51 2.08 -8.33
N LEU A 25 -0.56 2.88 -8.83
CA LEU A 25 0.84 2.85 -8.40
C LEU A 25 0.96 3.13 -6.89
N VAL A 26 0.37 4.23 -6.41
CA VAL A 26 0.40 4.61 -5.00
C VAL A 26 -0.21 3.50 -4.14
N LYS A 27 -1.42 3.01 -4.48
CA LYS A 27 -2.06 1.93 -3.73
C LYS A 27 -1.23 0.65 -3.66
N ARG A 28 -0.44 0.35 -4.69
CA ARG A 28 0.45 -0.81 -4.71
C ARG A 28 1.68 -0.58 -3.82
N LEU A 29 2.26 0.61 -3.88
CA LEU A 29 3.41 0.97 -3.03
C LEU A 29 3.01 0.96 -1.55
N ASP A 30 1.86 1.53 -1.19
CA ASP A 30 1.36 1.52 0.19
C ASP A 30 1.27 0.08 0.73
N THR A 31 0.69 -0.84 -0.04
CA THR A 31 0.57 -2.25 0.38
C THR A 31 1.93 -2.94 0.51
N VAL A 32 2.93 -2.56 -0.30
CA VAL A 32 4.29 -3.10 -0.20
C VAL A 32 4.98 -2.58 1.05
N PHE A 33 4.87 -1.28 1.33
CA PHE A 33 5.49 -0.68 2.52
C PHE A 33 4.85 -1.17 3.82
N ASP A 34 3.52 -1.30 3.86
CA ASP A 34 2.81 -1.91 5.00
C ASP A 34 3.37 -3.32 5.30
N LYS A 35 3.57 -4.12 4.24
CA LYS A 35 4.08 -5.48 4.42
C LYS A 35 5.56 -5.51 4.87
N LEU A 36 6.38 -4.59 4.35
CA LEU A 36 7.78 -4.47 4.76
C LEU A 36 7.89 -4.05 6.23
N ASP A 37 7.04 -3.13 6.67
CA ASP A 37 6.97 -2.73 8.07
C ASP A 37 6.53 -3.90 8.96
N ASP A 38 5.48 -4.64 8.57
CA ASP A 38 5.03 -5.85 9.29
C ASP A 38 6.14 -6.89 9.44
N ASP A 39 6.98 -7.08 8.41
CA ASP A 39 8.08 -8.05 8.43
C ASP A 39 9.26 -7.59 9.30
N THR A 40 9.38 -6.29 9.55
CA THR A 40 10.52 -5.67 10.25
C THR A 40 10.15 -5.06 11.60
N ILE A 41 8.94 -5.28 12.12
CA ILE A 41 8.47 -4.60 13.35
C ILE A 41 8.96 -5.24 14.67
N ILE A 42 9.60 -6.41 14.65
CA ILE A 42 9.94 -7.15 15.88
C ILE A 42 11.27 -6.63 16.47
N PRO A 43 11.26 -6.03 17.68
CA PRO A 43 12.46 -5.43 18.26
C PRO A 43 13.55 -6.46 18.56
N GLY A 44 14.79 -6.17 18.16
CA GLY A 44 15.94 -7.04 18.41
C GLY A 44 15.98 -8.33 17.57
N GLU A 45 15.01 -8.53 16.68
CA GLU A 45 14.95 -9.70 15.78
C GLU A 45 14.88 -9.30 14.31
N THR A 46 14.01 -8.37 13.93
CA THR A 46 13.84 -7.94 12.52
C THR A 46 13.86 -6.42 12.32
N ASP A 47 13.86 -5.65 13.41
CA ASP A 47 13.87 -4.19 13.43
C ASP A 47 15.16 -3.53 12.92
N TYR A 48 16.21 -4.30 12.68
CA TYR A 48 17.42 -3.82 12.01
C TYR A 48 17.16 -3.33 10.58
N SER A 49 16.01 -3.68 9.98
CA SER A 49 15.56 -3.20 8.66
C SER A 49 14.28 -2.34 8.72
N TYR A 50 13.92 -1.80 9.89
CA TYR A 50 12.77 -0.91 10.06
C TYR A 50 13.16 0.55 9.80
N ASP A 51 13.32 0.90 8.53
CA ASP A 51 13.85 2.21 8.11
C ASP A 51 12.83 3.35 8.23
N LEU A 52 13.29 4.52 8.72
CA LEU A 52 12.47 5.74 8.81
C LEU A 52 12.20 6.39 7.44
N THR A 53 13.06 6.17 6.44
CA THR A 53 12.89 6.71 5.09
C THR A 53 13.18 5.60 4.08
N ARG A 54 12.26 5.42 3.12
CA ARG A 54 12.28 4.34 2.12
C ARG A 54 12.05 4.91 0.72
#